data_AF-A0A1G0JHR3-F1
#
_entry.id   AF-A0A1G0JHR3-F1
#
_cell.length_a   1.000
_cell.length_b   1.000
_cell.length_c   1.000
_cell.angle_alpha   90.00
_cell.angle_beta   90.00
_cell.angle_gamma   90.00
#
_symmetry.space_group_name_H-M   'P 1'
#
loop_
_entity.id
_entity.type
_entity.pdbx_description
1 polymer ?
#
loop_
_entity_poly.entity_id
_entity_poly.type
_entity_poly.pdbx_seq_one_letter_code
_entity_poly.pdbx_strand_id
1 'polypeptide(L)'
;MSFLINDASTDTTIPQVRVTITESANGSLSFSVSQEGGIVGDLRGLFFDLADESLLGSLSTATANTGFRQGNDSVKDLGEGVNMNGLTGSDSGFDVGIKMGTAGIGKDDIRGYNFTLSSSTRALTLEDFANVEFGVRLTSVGTLGGSRNGSSKVVETTSAGVNAIDDASGVVVENGSASGNLFANDTGAVGSINTVTSWTGGAVGSVVALTTDDVDALQIGSVTVGSDGTWAVSVDGADADQLSAGESITRTFTYDVKNTSGSEAGDWSSDSATFTVVINGENDGPVALDDVVAAIDEDQGIVNASVTGNDSDVDRLDTHTWALEDGSFVDAAGNDAQGSLVFNADGTWSYDAEGAYNHLNDGESVSLSFQYAMTDNNGASSVATVSFTIDGKGTAPVVTPPVVTPAANDFADWAQEISHFTLVFDTNAGDTEDSAGDDGYYTVKFDFDPGVTDLDSIIGDVLAGLIANDPVVDADTDLLGLVIKGGKQITNFYAYGDNNTNGDLPDVLPTDVGFWLNGTKDGEQNSPAIDVVYADGFIY
;
A
#
# COMPACT_ATOMS: atom_id res chain seq x y z
N MET A 1 3.06 41.39 -27.02
CA MET A 1 1.93 41.85 -27.87
C MET A 1 2.40 41.98 -29.31
N SER A 2 1.67 41.44 -30.31
CA SER A 2 2.00 41.60 -31.73
C SER A 2 0.75 41.78 -32.58
N PHE A 3 0.74 42.79 -33.44
CA PHE A 3 -0.44 43.08 -34.25
C PHE A 3 -0.08 43.67 -35.61
N LEU A 4 -1.02 43.53 -36.54
CA LEU A 4 -0.92 44.14 -37.85
C LEU A 4 -1.70 45.45 -37.84
N ILE A 5 -1.04 46.52 -38.26
CA ILE A 5 -1.69 47.76 -38.65
C ILE A 5 -1.93 47.64 -40.14
N ASN A 6 -3.17 47.33 -40.49
CA ASN A 6 -3.68 47.35 -41.83
C ASN A 6 -4.95 48.22 -41.77
N ASP A 7 -5.14 49.13 -42.73
CA ASP A 7 -6.44 49.80 -42.83
C ASP A 7 -7.46 48.68 -43.05
N ALA A 8 -8.33 48.41 -42.05
CA ALA A 8 -9.14 47.21 -41.78
C ALA A 8 -9.95 46.60 -42.95
N SER A 9 -9.76 47.10 -44.16
CA SER A 9 -10.04 46.45 -45.42
C SER A 9 -9.12 45.24 -45.66
N THR A 10 -9.70 44.15 -46.17
CA THR A 10 -8.96 43.02 -46.77
C THR A 10 -8.26 43.41 -48.09
N ASP A 11 -7.96 44.70 -48.30
CA ASP A 11 -7.42 45.24 -49.53
C ASP A 11 -5.90 45.03 -49.59
N THR A 12 -5.51 44.02 -50.34
CA THR A 12 -4.09 43.69 -50.62
C THR A 12 -3.31 44.80 -51.35
N THR A 13 -3.94 45.92 -51.70
CA THR A 13 -3.30 47.09 -52.29
C THR A 13 -2.77 48.09 -51.25
N ILE A 14 -3.06 47.89 -49.97
CA ILE A 14 -2.59 48.73 -48.86
C ILE A 14 -1.38 48.07 -48.18
N PRO A 15 -0.32 48.83 -47.82
CA PRO A 15 0.82 48.28 -47.09
C PRO A 15 0.40 47.80 -45.69
N GLN A 16 0.93 46.66 -45.27
CA GLN A 16 0.71 46.09 -43.93
C GLN A 16 1.95 46.30 -43.05
N VAL A 17 1.74 46.72 -41.81
CA VAL A 17 2.82 46.98 -40.86
C VAL A 17 2.60 46.18 -39.59
N ARG A 18 3.49 45.23 -39.30
CA ARG A 18 3.51 44.52 -38.01
C ARG A 18 4.19 45.39 -36.96
N VAL A 19 3.54 45.53 -35.81
CA VAL A 19 4.13 46.08 -34.59
C VAL A 19 4.21 44.96 -33.56
N THR A 20 5.40 44.72 -33.03
CA THR A 20 5.62 43.83 -31.90
C THR A 20 6.16 44.63 -30.75
N ILE A 21 5.48 44.54 -29.60
CA ILE A 21 5.85 45.19 -28.35
C ILE A 21 6.22 44.08 -27.36
N THR A 22 7.46 44.14 -26.86
CA THR A 22 7.99 43.21 -25.88
C THR A 22 8.34 43.96 -24.61
N GLU A 23 7.73 43.54 -23.51
CA GLU A 23 8.06 44.03 -22.18
C GLU A 23 9.40 43.47 -21.71
N SER A 24 10.26 44.34 -21.18
CA SER A 24 11.54 43.97 -20.61
C SER A 24 11.46 43.99 -19.09
N ALA A 25 12.23 43.13 -18.40
CA ALA A 25 12.21 43.00 -16.94
C ALA A 25 12.52 44.30 -16.16
N ASN A 26 13.06 45.33 -16.83
CA ASN A 26 13.31 46.65 -16.25
C ASN A 26 12.13 47.64 -16.42
N GLY A 27 10.97 47.19 -16.90
CA GLY A 27 9.79 48.01 -17.12
C GLY A 27 9.87 48.93 -18.36
N SER A 28 10.78 48.65 -19.30
CA SER A 28 10.82 49.31 -20.61
C SER A 28 10.21 48.41 -21.68
N LEU A 29 9.66 49.02 -22.73
CA LEU A 29 9.03 48.29 -23.83
C LEU A 29 9.88 48.42 -25.09
N SER A 30 10.25 47.28 -25.68
CA SER A 30 10.92 47.23 -26.97
C SER A 30 9.89 47.09 -28.08
N PHE A 31 9.88 48.06 -28.98
CA PHE A 31 9.06 48.06 -30.18
C PHE A 31 9.88 47.58 -31.37
N SER A 32 9.30 46.66 -32.14
CA SER A 32 9.77 46.26 -33.46
C SER A 32 8.66 46.51 -34.48
N VAL A 33 8.88 47.47 -35.37
CA VAL A 33 7.93 47.84 -36.44
C VAL A 33 8.49 47.31 -37.75
N SER A 34 7.73 46.54 -38.51
CA SER A 34 8.19 45.97 -39.78
C SER A 34 7.07 45.84 -40.80
N GLN A 35 7.39 46.11 -42.06
CA GLN A 35 6.42 45.92 -43.14
C GLN A 35 6.34 44.48 -43.62
N GLU A 36 5.13 44.03 -43.91
CA GLU A 36 4.80 42.70 -44.43
C GLU A 36 4.01 42.80 -45.75
N GLY A 37 3.87 41.67 -46.46
CA GLY A 37 3.11 41.61 -47.71
C GLY A 37 3.85 42.09 -48.97
N GLY A 38 3.10 42.23 -50.06
CA GLY A 38 3.62 42.57 -51.40
C GLY A 38 3.69 44.06 -51.71
N ILE A 39 3.00 44.89 -50.92
CA ILE A 39 2.99 46.35 -51.01
C ILE A 39 3.85 46.92 -49.88
N VAL A 40 4.84 47.73 -50.24
CA VAL A 40 5.81 48.29 -49.30
C VAL A 40 6.00 49.77 -49.57
N GLY A 41 6.38 50.52 -48.55
CA GLY A 41 6.85 51.89 -48.63
C GLY A 41 8.03 52.11 -47.70
N ASP A 42 8.39 53.37 -47.50
CA ASP A 42 9.37 53.82 -46.53
C ASP A 42 8.61 54.14 -45.24
N LEU A 43 8.96 53.52 -44.11
CA LEU A 43 8.40 53.84 -42.79
C LEU A 43 8.87 55.23 -42.38
N ARG A 44 7.92 56.15 -42.16
CA ARG A 44 8.23 57.56 -41.85
C ARG A 44 7.76 58.02 -40.49
N GLY A 45 6.72 57.42 -39.94
CA GLY A 45 6.21 57.77 -38.62
C GLY A 45 5.38 56.66 -38.02
N LEU A 46 5.54 56.44 -36.71
CA LEU A 46 4.64 55.65 -35.88
C LEU A 46 3.97 56.62 -34.92
N PHE A 47 2.67 56.49 -34.78
CA PHE A 47 1.83 57.28 -33.90
C PHE A 47 1.01 56.32 -33.06
N PHE A 48 0.73 56.66 -31.80
CA PHE A 48 -0.10 55.85 -30.94
C PHE A 48 -0.65 56.63 -29.76
N ASP A 49 -1.80 56.18 -29.27
CA ASP A 49 -2.42 56.66 -28.05
C ASP A 49 -1.95 55.86 -26.83
N LEU A 50 -2.21 56.38 -25.65
CA LEU A 50 -1.93 55.77 -24.36
C LEU A 50 -3.23 55.56 -23.60
N ALA A 51 -3.41 54.38 -23.02
CA ALA A 51 -4.55 54.14 -22.13
C ALA A 51 -4.46 54.98 -20.85
N ASP A 52 -3.23 55.22 -20.36
CA ASP A 52 -2.93 56.03 -19.18
C ASP A 52 -2.18 57.33 -19.56
N GLU A 53 -2.96 58.38 -19.75
CA GLU A 53 -2.51 59.73 -20.08
C GLU A 53 -1.60 60.36 -19.01
N SER A 54 -1.59 59.83 -17.78
CA SER A 54 -0.69 60.33 -16.73
C SER A 54 0.79 60.06 -17.01
N LEU A 55 1.08 59.14 -17.93
CA LEU A 55 2.42 58.84 -18.41
C LEU A 55 2.97 59.92 -19.36
N LEU A 56 2.11 60.76 -19.94
CA LEU A 56 2.55 61.85 -20.81
C LEU A 56 3.52 62.78 -20.08
N GLY A 57 4.58 63.19 -20.78
CA GLY A 57 5.63 64.01 -20.18
C GLY A 57 6.79 63.19 -19.62
N SER A 58 6.53 61.95 -19.19
CA SER A 58 7.52 61.07 -18.58
C SER A 58 8.20 60.11 -19.55
N LEU A 59 7.62 59.94 -20.75
CA LEU A 59 8.08 59.00 -21.76
C LEU A 59 9.35 59.47 -22.44
N SER A 60 10.22 58.51 -22.75
CA SER A 60 11.46 58.73 -23.47
C SER A 60 11.81 57.53 -24.33
N THR A 61 12.53 57.77 -25.42
CA THR A 61 13.09 56.70 -26.26
C THR A 61 14.59 56.59 -26.04
N ALA A 62 15.14 55.38 -26.00
CA ALA A 62 16.57 55.13 -25.73
C ALA A 62 17.53 55.75 -26.78
N THR A 63 17.02 56.15 -27.95
CA THR A 63 17.76 56.95 -28.94
C THR A 63 17.31 58.40 -28.83
N ALA A 64 18.26 59.34 -28.75
CA ALA A 64 17.98 60.78 -28.80
C ALA A 64 17.41 61.16 -30.18
N ASN A 65 16.12 60.92 -30.38
CA ASN A 65 15.46 61.07 -31.65
C ASN A 65 14.79 62.45 -31.71
N THR A 66 15.25 63.31 -32.63
CA THR A 66 14.72 64.69 -32.80
C THR A 66 13.28 64.73 -33.30
N GLY A 67 12.66 63.57 -33.54
CA GLY A 67 11.27 63.44 -33.94
C GLY A 67 10.40 62.62 -33.00
N PHE A 68 10.79 62.42 -31.74
CA PHE A 68 9.86 61.98 -30.68
C PHE A 68 9.05 63.18 -30.20
N ARG A 69 7.72 63.06 -30.22
CA ARG A 69 6.78 64.04 -29.66
C ARG A 69 5.73 63.32 -28.84
N GLN A 70 5.27 64.01 -27.80
CA GLN A 70 4.19 63.55 -26.94
C GLN A 70 3.26 64.72 -26.63
N GLY A 71 1.98 64.44 -26.42
CA GLY A 71 0.99 65.40 -25.97
C GLY A 71 -0.41 64.88 -26.23
N ASN A 72 -1.24 64.95 -25.18
CA ASN A 72 -2.61 64.43 -25.15
C ASN A 72 -3.39 64.77 -26.42
N ASP A 73 -3.71 63.75 -27.21
CA ASP A 73 -4.52 63.85 -28.42
C ASP A 73 -4.09 64.98 -29.38
N SER A 74 -2.79 65.30 -29.45
CA SER A 74 -2.31 66.52 -30.12
C SER A 74 -1.21 66.28 -31.16
N VAL A 75 -0.64 65.08 -31.17
CA VAL A 75 0.46 64.72 -32.05
C VAL A 75 -0.07 64.16 -33.37
N LYS A 76 -0.21 65.03 -34.36
CA LYS A 76 -0.63 64.64 -35.73
C LYS A 76 0.38 65.00 -36.82
N ASP A 77 1.42 65.74 -36.48
CA ASP A 77 2.46 66.19 -37.41
C ASP A 77 3.81 66.29 -36.71
N LEU A 78 4.79 65.55 -37.22
CA LEU A 78 6.18 65.52 -36.75
C LEU A 78 7.10 66.36 -37.65
N GLY A 79 6.55 67.01 -38.68
CA GLY A 79 7.27 67.80 -39.68
C GLY A 79 7.77 66.98 -40.87
N GLU A 80 8.27 67.67 -41.90
CA GLU A 80 8.85 67.06 -43.11
C GLU A 80 7.95 66.03 -43.82
N GLY A 81 6.64 66.29 -43.78
CA GLY A 81 5.63 65.42 -44.41
C GLY A 81 5.25 64.19 -43.59
N VAL A 82 5.80 64.02 -42.38
CA VAL A 82 5.44 62.95 -41.45
C VAL A 82 4.24 63.40 -40.63
N ASN A 83 3.04 63.24 -41.20
CA ASN A 83 1.78 63.60 -40.56
C ASN A 83 0.69 62.57 -40.80
N MET A 84 -0.31 62.58 -39.91
CA MET A 84 -1.54 61.79 -40.00
C MET A 84 -2.76 62.63 -40.41
N ASN A 85 -2.62 63.95 -40.60
CA ASN A 85 -3.70 64.87 -41.04
C ASN A 85 -4.62 64.35 -42.17
N GLY A 86 -5.93 64.49 -42.02
CA GLY A 86 -6.92 64.13 -43.06
C GLY A 86 -7.27 62.64 -43.11
N LEU A 87 -6.95 61.90 -42.04
CA LEU A 87 -7.44 60.55 -41.81
C LEU A 87 -8.66 60.64 -40.88
N THR A 88 -9.81 60.16 -41.34
CA THR A 88 -11.07 60.25 -40.60
C THR A 88 -11.01 59.33 -39.37
N GLY A 89 -11.30 59.84 -38.17
CA GLY A 89 -11.22 59.07 -36.92
C GLY A 89 -10.10 59.54 -35.98
N SER A 90 -8.97 59.99 -36.53
CA SER A 90 -7.82 60.56 -35.80
C SER A 90 -7.76 62.10 -35.86
N ASP A 91 -8.91 62.75 -36.02
CA ASP A 91 -8.99 64.21 -36.17
C ASP A 91 -8.61 64.97 -34.86
N SER A 92 -8.64 64.29 -33.71
CA SER A 92 -8.03 64.74 -32.45
C SER A 92 -6.51 64.80 -32.59
N GLY A 93 -5.88 63.70 -32.98
CA GLY A 93 -4.43 63.50 -33.03
C GLY A 93 -4.08 62.27 -32.21
N PHE A 94 -2.79 61.98 -32.08
CA PHE A 94 -2.31 60.89 -31.22
C PHE A 94 -1.61 61.45 -29.99
N ASP A 95 -1.41 60.61 -28.98
CA ASP A 95 -0.62 60.99 -27.80
C ASP A 95 0.86 61.04 -28.07
N VAL A 96 1.38 60.10 -28.84
CA VAL A 96 2.81 59.97 -29.12
C VAL A 96 3.03 59.83 -30.62
N GLY A 97 4.11 60.44 -31.11
CA GLY A 97 4.57 60.29 -32.47
C GLY A 97 6.09 60.18 -32.55
N ILE A 98 6.56 59.21 -33.33
CA ILE A 98 7.97 58.90 -33.51
C ILE A 98 8.30 58.97 -34.99
N LYS A 99 9.09 59.98 -35.35
CA LYS A 99 9.57 60.18 -36.72
C LYS A 99 10.67 59.19 -37.05
N MET A 100 10.62 58.67 -38.27
CA MET A 100 11.59 57.75 -38.85
C MET A 100 12.03 58.22 -40.23
N GLY A 101 13.29 57.93 -40.57
CA GLY A 101 13.87 58.27 -41.87
C GLY A 101 13.86 59.76 -42.25
N THR A 102 14.14 60.00 -43.52
CA THR A 102 14.32 61.31 -44.14
C THR A 102 13.36 61.51 -45.31
N ALA A 103 13.09 62.76 -45.66
CA ALA A 103 12.12 63.11 -46.69
C ALA A 103 12.66 62.89 -48.12
N GLY A 104 11.99 62.03 -48.88
CA GLY A 104 12.13 61.89 -50.33
C GLY A 104 11.78 60.50 -50.84
N ILE A 105 11.42 60.39 -52.12
CA ILE A 105 11.10 59.11 -52.77
C ILE A 105 12.37 58.26 -52.85
N GLY A 106 12.35 57.06 -52.24
CA GLY A 106 13.44 56.08 -52.33
C GLY A 106 14.77 56.57 -51.76
N LYS A 107 14.76 57.60 -50.90
CA LYS A 107 15.97 58.04 -50.20
C LYS A 107 16.33 57.09 -49.07
N ASP A 108 15.31 56.59 -48.38
CA ASP A 108 15.43 55.76 -47.20
C ASP A 108 14.49 54.58 -47.34
N ASP A 109 15.00 53.42 -47.78
CA ASP A 109 14.22 52.19 -47.90
C ASP A 109 13.97 51.52 -46.51
N ILE A 110 13.51 52.30 -45.52
CA ILE A 110 13.32 51.82 -44.14
C ILE A 110 12.06 50.96 -44.10
N ARG A 111 12.28 49.64 -44.04
CA ARG A 111 11.21 48.64 -43.95
C ARG A 111 10.99 48.06 -42.57
N GLY A 112 11.89 48.37 -41.65
CA GLY A 112 11.74 48.05 -40.24
C GLY A 112 12.42 49.08 -39.35
N TYR A 113 11.91 49.24 -38.15
CA TYR A 113 12.41 50.19 -37.17
C TYR A 113 12.18 49.69 -35.76
N ASN A 114 13.24 49.72 -34.95
CA ASN A 114 13.20 49.28 -33.57
C ASN A 114 13.52 50.44 -32.63
N PHE A 115 12.79 50.54 -31.52
CA PHE A 115 13.09 51.49 -30.47
C PHE A 115 12.66 50.94 -29.11
N THR A 116 13.25 51.47 -28.04
CA THR A 116 12.82 51.17 -26.67
C THR A 116 12.16 52.41 -26.09
N LEU A 117 10.96 52.25 -25.53
CA LEU A 117 10.19 53.25 -24.81
C LEU A 117 10.30 52.99 -23.31
N SER A 118 10.56 54.04 -22.54
CA SER A 118 10.61 53.99 -21.08
C SER A 118 9.87 55.17 -20.48
N SER A 119 9.28 55.01 -19.30
CA SER A 119 8.72 56.09 -18.49
C SER A 119 9.60 56.35 -17.26
N SER A 120 9.67 57.62 -16.86
CA SER A 120 10.26 58.04 -15.57
C SER A 120 9.26 58.07 -14.41
N THR A 121 7.97 57.88 -14.68
CA THR A 121 6.89 57.87 -13.67
C THR A 121 6.71 56.48 -13.06
N ARG A 122 6.60 55.44 -13.90
CA ARG A 122 6.51 54.03 -13.48
C ARG A 122 7.03 53.10 -14.57
N ALA A 123 7.19 51.82 -14.25
CA ALA A 123 7.38 50.78 -15.26
C ALA A 123 6.20 50.77 -16.24
N LEU A 124 6.51 50.63 -17.52
CA LEU A 124 5.52 50.43 -18.57
C LEU A 124 5.21 48.94 -18.69
N THR A 125 3.95 48.61 -18.94
CA THR A 125 3.48 47.24 -19.19
C THR A 125 2.79 47.17 -20.54
N LEU A 126 2.52 45.95 -21.04
CA LEU A 126 1.74 45.79 -22.27
C LEU A 126 0.30 46.33 -22.17
N GLU A 127 -0.24 46.48 -20.95
CA GLU A 127 -1.58 47.04 -20.69
C GLU A 127 -1.68 48.52 -21.06
N ASP A 128 -0.56 49.27 -20.99
CA ASP A 128 -0.51 50.68 -21.39
C ASP A 128 -0.87 50.89 -22.88
N PHE A 129 -0.84 49.82 -23.67
CA PHE A 129 -1.13 49.77 -25.11
C PHE A 129 -2.33 48.89 -25.46
N ALA A 130 -3.14 48.51 -24.48
CA ALA A 130 -4.41 47.80 -24.71
C ALA A 130 -5.54 48.79 -25.00
N ASN A 131 -6.38 48.53 -26.01
CA ASN A 131 -7.49 49.41 -26.41
C ASN A 131 -7.09 50.85 -26.81
N VAL A 132 -5.97 51.02 -27.49
CA VAL A 132 -5.43 52.31 -27.97
C VAL A 132 -5.28 52.31 -29.49
N GLU A 133 -5.38 53.47 -30.13
CA GLU A 133 -5.16 53.58 -31.57
C GLU A 133 -3.65 53.62 -31.89
N PHE A 134 -3.25 52.94 -32.95
CA PHE A 134 -1.94 53.05 -33.57
C PHE A 134 -2.08 53.54 -35.01
N GLY A 135 -1.17 54.41 -35.43
CA GLY A 135 -1.10 54.92 -36.80
C GLY A 135 0.31 54.81 -37.38
N VAL A 136 0.41 54.44 -38.66
CA VAL A 136 1.69 54.41 -39.39
C VAL A 136 1.62 55.27 -40.63
N ARG A 137 2.64 56.12 -40.79
CA ARG A 137 2.86 56.89 -42.02
C ARG A 137 3.89 56.21 -42.91
N LEU A 138 3.49 55.91 -44.14
CA LEU A 138 4.37 55.41 -45.19
C LEU A 138 4.46 56.38 -46.38
N THR A 139 5.66 56.52 -46.94
CA THR A 139 5.89 57.20 -48.23
C THR A 139 6.48 56.24 -49.23
N SER A 140 6.62 56.63 -50.50
CA SER A 140 7.17 55.76 -51.55
C SER A 140 6.47 54.38 -51.63
N VAL A 141 5.14 54.36 -51.47
CA VAL A 141 4.36 53.12 -51.42
C VAL A 141 4.20 52.56 -52.84
N GLY A 142 4.40 51.25 -52.99
CA GLY A 142 4.21 50.51 -54.24
C GLY A 142 4.50 49.01 -54.09
N THR A 143 4.45 48.27 -55.21
CA THR A 143 4.79 46.84 -55.21
C THR A 143 6.29 46.61 -55.03
N LEU A 144 6.65 45.49 -54.42
CA LEU A 144 8.05 45.09 -54.28
C LEU A 144 8.74 44.99 -55.65
N GLY A 145 9.80 45.79 -55.87
CA GLY A 145 10.52 45.88 -57.15
C GLY A 145 9.85 46.74 -58.23
N GLY A 146 8.68 47.33 -57.95
CA GLY A 146 7.93 48.20 -58.85
C GLY A 146 8.15 49.70 -58.61
N SER A 147 7.33 50.53 -59.27
CA SER A 147 7.30 51.98 -59.04
C SER A 147 6.70 52.30 -57.68
N ARG A 148 7.34 53.22 -56.96
CA ARG A 148 7.07 53.55 -55.55
C ARG A 148 6.73 55.04 -55.39
N ASN A 149 5.66 55.48 -56.07
CA ASN A 149 5.26 56.90 -56.14
C ASN A 149 4.10 57.26 -55.20
N GLY A 150 3.54 56.28 -54.48
CA GLY A 150 2.41 56.49 -53.56
C GLY A 150 2.82 56.94 -52.16
N SER A 151 1.82 57.21 -51.33
CA SER A 151 1.98 57.34 -49.88
C SER A 151 0.75 56.75 -49.20
N SER A 152 0.90 56.19 -48.01
CA SER A 152 -0.19 55.61 -47.24
C SER A 152 -0.17 56.08 -45.79
N LYS A 153 -1.34 56.09 -45.17
CA LYS A 153 -1.56 56.23 -43.75
C LYS A 153 -2.48 55.08 -43.37
N VAL A 154 -2.06 54.28 -42.40
CA VAL A 154 -2.83 53.14 -41.92
C VAL A 154 -2.99 53.29 -40.43
N VAL A 155 -4.15 52.89 -39.90
CA VAL A 155 -4.46 52.90 -38.48
C VAL A 155 -5.07 51.57 -38.06
N GLU A 156 -4.89 51.21 -36.81
CA GLU A 156 -5.53 50.06 -36.19
C GLU A 156 -5.74 50.35 -34.70
N THR A 157 -6.85 49.88 -34.13
CA THR A 157 -7.08 49.97 -32.68
C THR A 157 -6.68 48.65 -32.04
N THR A 158 -5.84 48.74 -31.01
CA THR A 158 -5.47 47.55 -30.25
C THR A 158 -6.67 46.96 -29.53
N SER A 159 -6.73 45.63 -29.39
CA SER A 159 -7.71 45.00 -28.50
C SER A 159 -7.23 45.00 -27.05
N ALA A 160 -8.13 44.66 -26.12
CA ALA A 160 -7.75 44.43 -24.73
C ALA A 160 -6.69 43.31 -24.66
N GLY A 161 -5.60 43.54 -23.92
CA GLY A 161 -4.65 42.48 -23.60
C GLY A 161 -5.31 41.40 -22.76
N VAL A 162 -4.91 40.14 -22.93
CA VAL A 162 -5.21 39.10 -21.94
C VAL A 162 -4.45 39.41 -20.66
N ASN A 163 -5.15 39.35 -19.53
CA ASN A 163 -4.60 39.44 -18.19
C ASN A 163 -4.95 38.14 -17.48
N ALA A 164 -3.99 37.22 -17.46
CA ALA A 164 -4.14 35.92 -16.85
C ALA A 164 -4.00 36.07 -15.34
N ILE A 165 -4.97 35.57 -14.58
CA ILE A 165 -4.99 35.73 -13.13
C ILE A 165 -4.86 34.35 -12.48
N ASP A 166 -3.98 34.24 -11.49
CA ASP A 166 -3.80 32.99 -10.72
C ASP A 166 -5.15 32.39 -10.30
N ASP A 167 -5.35 31.14 -10.69
CA ASP A 167 -6.56 30.39 -10.43
C ASP A 167 -6.63 29.93 -8.97
N ALA A 168 -7.86 29.89 -8.46
CA ALA A 168 -8.11 29.26 -7.17
C ALA A 168 -7.76 27.76 -7.22
N SER A 169 -7.32 27.22 -6.09
CA SER A 169 -6.92 25.82 -6.03
C SER A 169 -8.08 24.88 -6.32
N GLY A 170 -7.87 23.94 -7.25
CA GLY A 170 -8.73 22.77 -7.40
C GLY A 170 -8.47 21.81 -6.25
N VAL A 171 -9.39 21.74 -5.28
CA VAL A 171 -9.31 20.78 -4.17
C VAL A 171 -10.04 19.50 -4.57
N VAL A 172 -9.37 18.37 -4.43
CA VAL A 172 -9.90 17.03 -4.73
C VAL A 172 -9.49 16.10 -3.59
N VAL A 173 -10.41 15.26 -3.16
CA VAL A 173 -10.11 14.14 -2.26
C VAL A 173 -9.76 12.92 -3.09
N GLU A 174 -9.11 11.92 -2.50
CA GLU A 174 -8.91 10.63 -3.17
C GLU A 174 -10.25 10.01 -3.61
N ASN A 175 -10.19 9.13 -4.60
CA ASN A 175 -11.36 8.60 -5.31
C ASN A 175 -12.30 9.68 -5.89
N GLY A 176 -11.74 10.88 -6.10
CA GLY A 176 -12.44 12.08 -6.47
C GLY A 176 -12.02 12.62 -7.84
N SER A 177 -12.77 13.62 -8.28
CA SER A 177 -12.45 14.37 -9.49
C SER A 177 -12.85 15.83 -9.34
N ALA A 178 -12.09 16.72 -9.97
CA ALA A 178 -12.37 18.15 -10.03
C ALA A 178 -12.21 18.66 -11.47
N SER A 179 -12.97 19.69 -11.82
CA SER A 179 -12.82 20.34 -13.13
C SER A 179 -13.17 21.82 -13.04
N GLY A 180 -12.69 22.59 -14.01
CA GLY A 180 -12.93 24.02 -14.10
C GLY A 180 -12.44 24.60 -15.40
N ASN A 181 -12.29 25.93 -15.42
CA ASN A 181 -11.75 26.65 -16.56
C ASN A 181 -10.79 27.76 -16.07
N LEU A 182 -9.57 27.76 -16.58
CA LEU A 182 -8.50 28.72 -16.25
C LEU A 182 -8.83 30.16 -16.67
N PHE A 183 -9.80 30.35 -17.57
CA PHE A 183 -10.21 31.67 -18.05
C PHE A 183 -11.37 32.27 -17.23
N ALA A 184 -11.78 31.62 -16.13
CA ALA A 184 -12.99 32.01 -15.40
C ALA A 184 -12.84 33.33 -14.61
N ASN A 185 -11.63 33.60 -14.11
CA ASN A 185 -11.25 34.81 -13.39
C ASN A 185 -10.43 35.78 -14.25
N ASP A 186 -9.83 35.30 -15.35
CA ASP A 186 -9.08 36.11 -16.31
C ASP A 186 -9.88 37.32 -16.79
N THR A 187 -9.16 38.43 -16.99
CA THR A 187 -9.75 39.68 -17.50
C THR A 187 -9.10 40.08 -18.83
N GLY A 188 -9.68 41.07 -19.51
CA GLY A 188 -9.29 41.44 -20.86
C GLY A 188 -10.19 40.79 -21.90
N ALA A 189 -9.66 40.35 -23.03
CA ALA A 189 -10.45 39.77 -24.10
C ALA A 189 -11.02 38.37 -23.68
N VAL A 190 -12.22 38.37 -23.07
CA VAL A 190 -12.92 37.21 -22.49
C VAL A 190 -13.78 36.48 -23.55
N GLY A 191 -13.59 35.17 -23.74
CA GLY A 191 -14.36 34.33 -24.70
C GLY A 191 -13.49 33.52 -25.67
N SER A 192 -14.07 33.02 -26.77
CA SER A 192 -13.52 32.06 -27.79
C SER A 192 -12.25 32.50 -28.56
N ILE A 193 -11.46 33.41 -28.00
CA ILE A 193 -10.26 34.03 -28.55
C ILE A 193 -9.01 33.77 -27.69
N ASN A 194 -9.18 33.39 -26.41
CA ASN A 194 -8.07 32.95 -25.56
C ASN A 194 -7.71 31.50 -25.84
N THR A 195 -6.41 31.21 -25.80
CA THR A 195 -5.90 29.86 -26.01
C THR A 195 -4.72 29.62 -25.08
N VAL A 196 -4.76 28.51 -24.32
CA VAL A 196 -3.59 28.02 -23.58
C VAL A 196 -2.58 27.50 -24.60
N THR A 197 -1.40 28.10 -24.66
CA THR A 197 -0.36 27.71 -25.62
C THR A 197 0.68 26.77 -25.03
N SER A 198 0.89 26.87 -23.73
CA SER A 198 1.88 26.09 -22.98
C SER A 198 1.49 26.04 -21.52
N TRP A 199 1.95 25.01 -20.85
CA TRP A 199 1.87 24.88 -19.39
C TRP A 199 2.97 23.95 -18.90
N THR A 200 3.29 24.04 -17.61
CA THR A 200 4.40 23.25 -17.02
C THR A 200 4.07 21.77 -16.83
N GLY A 201 2.80 21.37 -16.93
CA GLY A 201 2.39 19.97 -16.82
C GLY A 201 2.75 19.13 -18.04
N GLY A 202 2.97 19.73 -19.20
CA GLY A 202 3.39 19.01 -20.41
C GLY A 202 2.71 19.54 -21.68
N ALA A 203 2.34 18.63 -22.58
CA ALA A 203 1.65 19.00 -23.81
C ALA A 203 0.19 19.39 -23.50
N VAL A 204 -0.26 20.53 -24.04
CA VAL A 204 -1.66 20.98 -23.92
C VAL A 204 -2.60 19.92 -24.51
N GLY A 205 -3.68 19.62 -23.79
CA GLY A 205 -4.68 18.60 -24.12
C GLY A 205 -4.25 17.16 -23.82
N SER A 206 -3.03 16.95 -23.30
CA SER A 206 -2.57 15.62 -22.89
C SER A 206 -2.85 15.37 -21.42
N VAL A 207 -3.15 14.11 -21.11
CA VAL A 207 -3.25 13.65 -19.72
C VAL A 207 -1.84 13.55 -19.14
N VAL A 208 -1.65 14.16 -17.97
CA VAL A 208 -0.39 14.19 -17.23
C VAL A 208 -0.60 13.48 -15.91
N ALA A 209 0.28 12.54 -15.57
CA ALA A 209 0.24 11.85 -14.29
C ALA A 209 0.61 12.79 -13.13
N LEU A 210 -0.12 12.68 -12.03
CA LEU A 210 0.24 13.28 -10.75
C LEU A 210 0.89 12.20 -9.90
N THR A 211 1.99 12.53 -9.22
CA THR A 211 2.70 11.60 -8.34
C THR A 211 2.83 12.13 -6.93
N THR A 212 3.22 11.30 -5.96
CA THR A 212 3.73 11.75 -4.65
C THR A 212 5.11 12.43 -4.77
N ASP A 213 5.54 13.12 -3.71
CA ASP A 213 6.86 13.77 -3.60
C ASP A 213 7.94 12.88 -2.95
N ASP A 214 7.58 11.66 -2.56
CA ASP A 214 8.49 10.71 -1.92
C ASP A 214 9.38 9.97 -2.94
N VAL A 215 10.16 9.02 -2.44
CA VAL A 215 11.12 8.24 -3.24
C VAL A 215 10.40 7.28 -4.20
N ASP A 216 9.17 6.88 -3.87
CA ASP A 216 8.41 5.89 -4.62
C ASP A 216 7.63 6.53 -5.78
N ALA A 217 7.31 7.83 -5.66
CA ALA A 217 6.66 8.62 -6.70
C ALA A 217 5.37 7.96 -7.22
N LEU A 218 4.54 7.46 -6.29
CA LEU A 218 3.29 6.76 -6.55
C LEU A 218 2.38 7.57 -7.47
N GLN A 219 1.73 6.92 -8.43
CA GLN A 219 0.88 7.59 -9.41
C GLN A 219 -0.54 7.77 -8.85
N ILE A 220 -0.73 8.83 -8.08
CA ILE A 220 -1.98 9.15 -7.35
C ILE A 220 -3.10 9.71 -8.22
N GLY A 221 -2.85 10.02 -9.50
CA GLY A 221 -3.90 10.54 -10.36
C GLY A 221 -3.41 11.17 -11.65
N SER A 222 -4.22 12.06 -12.19
CA SER A 222 -3.90 12.78 -13.42
C SER A 222 -4.55 14.15 -13.50
N VAL A 223 -3.96 15.01 -14.32
CA VAL A 223 -4.45 16.34 -14.66
C VAL A 223 -4.35 16.55 -16.18
N THR A 224 -5.34 17.24 -16.74
CA THR A 224 -5.34 17.67 -18.16
C THR A 224 -5.71 19.15 -18.23
N VAL A 225 -5.05 19.90 -19.10
CA VAL A 225 -5.39 21.29 -19.44
C VAL A 225 -5.59 21.40 -20.95
N GLY A 226 -6.80 21.74 -21.37
CA GLY A 226 -7.19 21.98 -22.74
C GLY A 226 -6.79 23.37 -23.24
N SER A 227 -6.69 23.52 -24.56
CA SER A 227 -6.34 24.80 -25.17
C SER A 227 -7.41 25.87 -24.97
N ASP A 228 -8.65 25.48 -24.66
CA ASP A 228 -9.78 26.35 -24.34
C ASP A 228 -9.86 26.72 -22.84
N GLY A 229 -8.79 26.43 -22.08
CA GLY A 229 -8.70 26.70 -20.66
C GLY A 229 -9.42 25.67 -19.79
N THR A 230 -10.15 24.70 -20.37
CA THR A 230 -10.78 23.64 -19.57
C THR A 230 -9.70 22.81 -18.89
N TRP A 231 -9.89 22.52 -17.60
CA TRP A 231 -9.01 21.62 -16.87
C TRP A 231 -9.82 20.56 -16.14
N ALA A 232 -9.22 19.38 -15.99
CA ALA A 232 -9.79 18.26 -15.26
C ALA A 232 -8.70 17.54 -14.48
N VAL A 233 -9.02 17.17 -13.25
CA VAL A 233 -8.19 16.38 -12.34
C VAL A 233 -8.98 15.15 -11.93
N SER A 234 -8.34 13.99 -11.93
CA SER A 234 -8.88 12.74 -11.41
C SER A 234 -7.85 12.14 -10.46
N VAL A 235 -8.25 11.83 -9.24
CA VAL A 235 -7.43 11.19 -8.21
C VAL A 235 -8.15 9.89 -7.87
N ASP A 236 -7.73 8.80 -8.52
CA ASP A 236 -8.40 7.51 -8.47
C ASP A 236 -7.37 6.41 -8.76
N GLY A 237 -7.51 5.27 -8.07
CA GLY A 237 -6.69 4.08 -8.21
C GLY A 237 -5.89 3.71 -6.96
N ALA A 238 -5.33 2.51 -6.96
CA ALA A 238 -4.69 1.89 -5.78
C ALA A 238 -3.49 2.66 -5.19
N ASP A 239 -2.86 3.54 -5.97
CA ASP A 239 -1.80 4.43 -5.46
C ASP A 239 -2.39 5.68 -4.78
N ALA A 240 -3.58 6.11 -5.20
CA ALA A 240 -4.32 7.19 -4.57
C ALA A 240 -4.87 6.73 -3.21
N ASP A 241 -5.45 5.53 -3.15
CA ASP A 241 -5.99 4.89 -1.92
C ASP A 241 -4.93 4.70 -0.80
N GLN A 242 -3.66 4.97 -1.07
CA GLN A 242 -2.61 4.93 -0.05
C GLN A 242 -2.44 6.26 0.69
N LEU A 243 -3.18 7.31 0.31
CA LEU A 243 -3.07 8.63 0.91
C LEU A 243 -3.89 8.72 2.20
N SER A 244 -3.18 8.65 3.33
CA SER A 244 -3.83 8.61 4.63
C SER A 244 -4.52 9.91 5.04
N ALA A 245 -5.46 9.80 5.97
CA ALA A 245 -6.24 10.91 6.45
C ALA A 245 -5.37 12.07 6.97
N GLY A 246 -5.60 13.26 6.42
CA GLY A 246 -4.83 14.46 6.75
C GLY A 246 -3.51 14.62 5.98
N GLU A 247 -3.14 13.65 5.14
CA GLU A 247 -2.14 13.84 4.10
C GLU A 247 -2.67 14.81 3.03
N SER A 248 -1.79 15.68 2.53
CA SER A 248 -2.13 16.60 1.45
C SER A 248 -0.96 16.81 0.50
N ILE A 249 -1.24 16.66 -0.79
CA ILE A 249 -0.27 16.84 -1.88
C ILE A 249 -0.71 18.04 -2.70
N THR A 250 0.19 19.01 -2.83
CA THR A 250 -0.06 20.22 -3.61
C THR A 250 0.79 20.24 -4.87
N ARG A 251 0.16 20.56 -6.01
CA ARG A 251 0.81 20.70 -7.32
C ARG A 251 0.47 22.05 -7.90
N THR A 252 1.49 22.83 -8.27
CA THR A 252 1.31 24.14 -8.90
C THR A 252 1.87 24.12 -10.30
N PHE A 253 1.05 24.53 -11.26
CA PHE A 253 1.39 24.63 -12.66
C PHE A 253 1.38 26.09 -13.08
N THR A 254 2.27 26.46 -14.00
CA THR A 254 2.21 27.75 -14.70
C THR A 254 1.69 27.49 -16.10
N TYR A 255 0.79 28.33 -16.59
CA TYR A 255 0.25 28.27 -17.95
C TYR A 255 0.41 29.62 -18.65
N ASP A 256 0.60 29.57 -19.96
CA ASP A 256 0.64 30.74 -20.83
C ASP A 256 -0.64 30.83 -21.62
N VAL A 257 -1.32 31.97 -21.54
CA VAL A 257 -2.50 32.30 -22.31
C VAL A 257 -2.11 33.25 -23.42
N LYS A 258 -2.71 33.03 -24.59
CA LYS A 258 -2.59 33.93 -25.71
C LYS A 258 -3.96 34.31 -26.23
N ASN A 259 -4.15 35.59 -26.49
CA ASN A 259 -5.30 36.06 -27.24
C ASN A 259 -5.00 36.02 -28.74
N THR A 260 -5.85 35.32 -29.49
CA THR A 260 -5.85 35.31 -30.95
C THR A 260 -7.06 36.08 -31.45
N SER A 261 -6.86 37.11 -32.26
CA SER A 261 -8.00 37.84 -32.83
C SER A 261 -8.78 36.90 -33.75
N GLY A 262 -10.10 36.85 -33.60
CA GLY A 262 -11.00 35.91 -34.29
C GLY A 262 -11.09 36.06 -35.83
N SER A 263 -10.20 36.80 -36.48
CA SER A 263 -10.19 36.96 -37.94
C SER A 263 -8.86 37.41 -38.55
N GLU A 264 -7.89 37.88 -37.78
CA GLU A 264 -6.55 38.19 -38.30
C GLU A 264 -5.49 37.30 -37.63
N ALA A 265 -4.77 36.55 -38.46
CA ALA A 265 -3.72 35.64 -38.02
C ALA A 265 -2.54 36.43 -37.39
N GLY A 266 -2.58 36.61 -36.07
CA GLY A 266 -1.53 37.24 -35.29
C GLY A 266 -1.77 37.16 -33.78
N ASP A 267 -0.68 37.02 -33.02
CA ASP A 267 -0.64 36.89 -31.56
C ASP A 267 -0.89 38.24 -30.89
N TRP A 268 -2.14 38.54 -30.55
CA TRP A 268 -2.52 39.84 -30.03
C TRP A 268 -1.76 40.17 -28.74
N SER A 269 -1.91 39.34 -27.72
CA SER A 269 -1.27 39.48 -26.41
C SER A 269 -1.04 38.11 -25.80
N SER A 270 -0.05 38.00 -24.92
CA SER A 270 0.21 36.81 -24.12
C SER A 270 0.47 37.21 -22.69
N ASP A 271 0.02 36.37 -21.76
CA ASP A 271 0.26 36.51 -20.33
C ASP A 271 0.35 35.13 -19.68
N SER A 272 0.85 35.06 -18.45
CA SER A 272 1.04 33.79 -17.73
C SER A 272 0.46 33.87 -16.33
N ALA A 273 -0.16 32.78 -15.89
CA ALA A 273 -0.70 32.64 -14.54
C ALA A 273 -0.46 31.24 -13.99
N THR A 274 -0.82 31.02 -12.73
CA THR A 274 -0.66 29.74 -12.06
C THR A 274 -1.99 29.09 -11.74
N PHE A 275 -1.97 27.76 -11.75
CA PHE A 275 -3.08 26.89 -11.37
C PHE A 275 -2.59 25.87 -10.35
N THR A 276 -3.26 25.79 -9.21
CA THR A 276 -2.89 24.87 -8.13
C THR A 276 -3.92 23.77 -7.97
N VAL A 277 -3.46 22.54 -7.79
CA VAL A 277 -4.26 21.37 -7.41
C VAL A 277 -3.84 20.95 -6.01
N VAL A 278 -4.81 20.75 -5.13
CA VAL A 278 -4.61 20.21 -3.78
C VAL A 278 -5.35 18.89 -3.69
N ILE A 279 -4.60 17.82 -3.45
CA ILE A 279 -5.11 16.46 -3.28
C ILE A 279 -5.06 16.14 -1.79
N ASN A 280 -6.17 15.70 -1.22
CA ASN A 280 -6.24 15.29 0.18
C ASN A 280 -6.55 13.80 0.26
N GLY A 281 -5.80 13.09 1.12
CA GLY A 281 -6.13 11.72 1.50
C GLY A 281 -7.37 11.66 2.38
N GLU A 282 -8.14 10.58 2.27
CA GLU A 282 -9.20 10.23 3.22
C GLU A 282 -8.72 9.08 4.12
N ASN A 283 -9.61 8.58 4.97
CA ASN A 283 -9.29 7.41 5.77
C ASN A 283 -9.96 6.21 5.12
N ASP A 284 -9.16 5.28 4.62
CA ASP A 284 -9.62 3.95 4.29
C ASP A 284 -9.52 3.06 5.54
N GLY A 285 -10.61 2.38 5.88
CA GLY A 285 -10.63 1.56 7.09
C GLY A 285 -9.81 0.28 6.93
N PRO A 286 -9.28 -0.28 8.03
CA PRO A 286 -8.55 -1.53 7.98
C PRO A 286 -9.47 -2.68 7.56
N VAL A 287 -8.87 -3.74 7.02
CA VAL A 287 -9.52 -4.99 6.63
C VAL A 287 -8.91 -6.10 7.47
N ALA A 288 -9.65 -6.52 8.49
CA ALA A 288 -9.31 -7.69 9.29
C ALA A 288 -9.90 -8.97 8.68
N LEU A 289 -9.17 -10.09 8.69
CA LEU A 289 -9.60 -11.35 8.09
C LEU A 289 -9.55 -12.51 9.09
N ASP A 290 -10.49 -13.45 8.95
CA ASP A 290 -10.57 -14.59 9.86
C ASP A 290 -9.28 -15.44 9.89
N ASP A 291 -8.92 -15.89 11.09
CA ASP A 291 -7.75 -16.72 11.38
C ASP A 291 -8.17 -18.14 11.75
N VAL A 292 -7.37 -19.11 11.29
CA VAL A 292 -7.51 -20.51 11.69
C VAL A 292 -6.19 -21.01 12.25
N VAL A 293 -6.23 -21.45 13.50
CA VAL A 293 -5.07 -22.06 14.17
C VAL A 293 -5.19 -23.58 14.06
N ALA A 294 -4.03 -24.25 14.01
CA ALA A 294 -3.99 -25.69 14.15
C ALA A 294 -4.59 -26.15 15.48
N ALA A 295 -5.05 -27.40 15.52
CA ALA A 295 -5.54 -28.02 16.74
C ALA A 295 -4.48 -27.97 17.85
N ILE A 296 -4.96 -27.68 19.06
CA ILE A 296 -4.18 -27.61 20.29
C ILE A 296 -4.47 -28.88 21.08
N ASP A 297 -3.44 -29.54 21.57
CA ASP A 297 -3.61 -30.71 22.45
C ASP A 297 -4.09 -30.25 23.83
N GLU A 298 -5.03 -30.97 24.45
CA GLU A 298 -5.56 -30.64 25.78
C GLU A 298 -4.48 -30.54 26.87
N ASP A 299 -3.37 -31.27 26.72
CA ASP A 299 -2.21 -31.27 27.61
C ASP A 299 -1.10 -30.33 27.14
N GLN A 300 -1.31 -29.59 26.04
CA GLN A 300 -0.38 -28.58 25.58
C GLN A 300 -0.34 -27.41 26.55
N GLY A 301 0.86 -26.97 26.91
CA GLY A 301 1.02 -25.71 27.64
C GLY A 301 0.64 -24.50 26.78
N ILE A 302 1.03 -23.31 27.24
CA ILE A 302 0.69 -22.03 26.59
C ILE A 302 1.02 -22.03 25.09
N VAL A 303 -0.01 -21.81 24.27
CA VAL A 303 0.09 -21.57 22.83
C VAL A 303 0.17 -20.07 22.58
N ASN A 304 1.02 -19.65 21.64
CA ASN A 304 1.19 -18.24 21.26
C ASN A 304 0.97 -18.10 19.75
N ALA A 305 0.23 -17.07 19.35
CA ALA A 305 -0.03 -16.76 17.94
C ALA A 305 -0.27 -15.25 17.74
N SER A 306 -0.52 -14.85 16.50
CA SER A 306 -0.84 -13.47 16.10
C SER A 306 -1.91 -13.47 15.03
N VAL A 307 -2.79 -12.47 15.06
CA VAL A 307 -3.82 -12.23 14.02
C VAL A 307 -3.34 -11.32 12.89
N THR A 308 -2.18 -10.66 13.06
CA THR A 308 -1.70 -9.62 12.13
C THR A 308 -1.24 -10.13 10.76
N GLY A 309 -1.34 -11.43 10.48
CA GLY A 309 -0.69 -12.06 9.32
C GLY A 309 -1.43 -11.89 8.00
N ASN A 310 -2.75 -11.74 8.07
CA ASN A 310 -3.69 -11.62 6.95
C ASN A 310 -4.48 -10.30 6.97
N ASP A 311 -4.40 -9.56 8.07
CA ASP A 311 -4.93 -8.21 8.21
C ASP A 311 -4.19 -7.20 7.32
N SER A 312 -4.92 -6.22 6.79
CA SER A 312 -4.35 -5.19 5.92
C SER A 312 -5.03 -3.85 6.09
N ASP A 313 -4.31 -2.79 5.78
CA ASP A 313 -4.84 -1.44 5.59
C ASP A 313 -4.13 -0.83 4.38
N VAL A 314 -4.87 -0.14 3.53
CA VAL A 314 -4.32 0.49 2.33
C VAL A 314 -3.63 1.81 2.65
N ASP A 315 -4.01 2.46 3.76
CA ASP A 315 -3.44 3.72 4.21
C ASP A 315 -2.00 3.55 4.70
N ARG A 316 -1.04 4.10 3.96
CA ARG A 316 0.40 3.83 4.16
C ARG A 316 0.99 4.44 5.44
N LEU A 317 0.34 5.45 6.02
CA LEU A 317 0.79 6.13 7.23
C LEU A 317 -0.01 5.72 8.47
N ASP A 318 -0.97 4.81 8.30
CA ASP A 318 -1.80 4.36 9.40
C ASP A 318 -1.07 3.37 10.32
N THR A 319 -1.55 3.35 11.55
CA THR A 319 -1.09 2.52 12.66
C THR A 319 -2.30 1.85 13.28
N HIS A 320 -2.13 0.60 13.68
CA HIS A 320 -3.26 -0.23 14.11
C HIS A 320 -3.12 -0.65 15.56
N THR A 321 -4.28 -0.82 16.19
CA THR A 321 -4.42 -1.43 17.50
C THR A 321 -5.45 -2.53 17.41
N TRP A 322 -5.15 -3.67 18.05
CA TRP A 322 -6.06 -4.80 18.10
C TRP A 322 -6.69 -4.91 19.48
N ALA A 323 -7.95 -5.31 19.55
CA ALA A 323 -8.64 -5.54 20.81
C ALA A 323 -9.53 -6.77 20.72
N LEU A 324 -9.56 -7.57 21.79
CA LEU A 324 -10.52 -8.66 21.94
C LEU A 324 -11.93 -8.08 22.10
N GLU A 325 -12.89 -8.60 21.34
CA GLU A 325 -14.30 -8.25 21.52
C GLU A 325 -14.83 -8.85 22.83
N ASP A 326 -15.45 -8.01 23.66
CA ASP A 326 -15.89 -8.41 25.00
C ASP A 326 -16.91 -9.54 24.94
N GLY A 327 -16.68 -10.60 25.71
CA GLY A 327 -17.52 -11.80 25.73
C GLY A 327 -17.50 -12.63 24.43
N SER A 328 -16.53 -12.43 23.53
CA SER A 328 -16.48 -13.16 22.26
C SER A 328 -15.84 -14.55 22.35
N PHE A 329 -15.16 -14.88 23.45
CA PHE A 329 -14.47 -16.17 23.60
C PHE A 329 -15.45 -17.28 23.98
N VAL A 330 -15.84 -18.10 23.01
CA VAL A 330 -16.93 -19.08 23.12
C VAL A 330 -16.60 -20.43 22.46
N ASP A 331 -17.29 -21.47 22.92
CA ASP A 331 -17.30 -22.79 22.28
C ASP A 331 -18.27 -22.84 21.07
N ALA A 332 -18.28 -23.97 20.36
CA ALA A 332 -19.19 -24.19 19.21
C ALA A 332 -20.69 -24.12 19.56
N ALA A 333 -21.06 -24.24 20.83
CA ALA A 333 -22.43 -24.12 21.32
C ALA A 333 -22.77 -22.70 21.78
N GLY A 334 -21.81 -21.76 21.73
CA GLY A 334 -21.96 -20.38 22.16
C GLY A 334 -21.89 -20.18 23.67
N ASN A 335 -21.38 -21.16 24.43
CA ASN A 335 -21.08 -20.98 25.84
C ASN A 335 -19.70 -20.33 26.00
N ASP A 336 -19.49 -19.61 27.11
CA ASP A 336 -18.17 -19.08 27.46
C ASP A 336 -17.12 -20.20 27.41
N ALA A 337 -16.10 -20.00 26.58
CA ALA A 337 -14.99 -20.94 26.47
C ALA A 337 -14.15 -20.93 27.75
N GLN A 338 -13.62 -22.10 28.10
CA GLN A 338 -12.78 -22.30 29.28
C GLN A 338 -11.29 -22.22 28.92
N GLY A 339 -10.45 -21.98 29.93
CA GLY A 339 -9.02 -21.69 29.78
C GLY A 339 -8.69 -20.20 29.96
N SER A 340 -7.43 -19.85 29.73
CA SER A 340 -6.89 -18.51 29.91
C SER A 340 -6.45 -17.94 28.56
N LEU A 341 -7.25 -17.02 28.02
CA LEU A 341 -6.92 -16.26 26.80
C LEU A 341 -6.40 -14.87 27.19
N VAL A 342 -5.21 -14.54 26.71
CA VAL A 342 -4.64 -13.19 26.81
C VAL A 342 -4.46 -12.65 25.40
N PHE A 343 -5.07 -11.50 25.11
CA PHE A 343 -4.97 -10.82 23.82
C PHE A 343 -4.33 -9.44 24.02
N ASN A 344 -3.29 -9.14 23.25
CA ASN A 344 -2.51 -7.91 23.38
C ASN A 344 -2.87 -6.90 22.28
N ALA A 345 -2.58 -5.63 22.54
CA ALA A 345 -2.89 -4.54 21.63
C ALA A 345 -2.10 -4.55 20.31
N ASP A 346 -1.07 -5.39 20.20
CA ASP A 346 -0.26 -5.61 19.00
C ASP A 346 -0.73 -6.80 18.15
N GLY A 347 -1.91 -7.36 18.48
CA GLY A 347 -2.50 -8.51 17.77
C GLY A 347 -1.93 -9.86 18.17
N THR A 348 -0.93 -9.90 19.07
CA THR A 348 -0.45 -11.16 19.64
C THR A 348 -1.40 -11.66 20.72
N TRP A 349 -1.56 -12.98 20.81
CA TRP A 349 -2.36 -13.60 21.85
C TRP A 349 -1.76 -14.92 22.31
N SER A 350 -2.13 -15.31 23.53
CA SER A 350 -1.75 -16.59 24.12
C SER A 350 -2.95 -17.29 24.74
N TYR A 351 -2.97 -18.61 24.65
CA TYR A 351 -4.01 -19.45 25.22
C TYR A 351 -3.42 -20.62 26.01
N ASP A 352 -3.97 -20.88 27.19
CA ASP A 352 -3.71 -22.07 28.02
C ASP A 352 -5.04 -22.74 28.37
N ALA A 353 -5.16 -24.03 28.11
CA ALA A 353 -6.35 -24.80 28.47
C ALA A 353 -6.53 -24.93 30.00
N GLU A 354 -5.46 -24.78 30.77
CA GLU A 354 -5.42 -24.89 32.24
C GLU A 354 -6.10 -26.18 32.77
N GLY A 355 -6.07 -27.25 31.98
CA GLY A 355 -6.68 -28.55 32.30
C GLY A 355 -8.21 -28.58 32.19
N ALA A 356 -8.86 -27.53 31.68
CA ALA A 356 -10.32 -27.44 31.56
C ALA A 356 -10.92 -28.55 30.67
N TYR A 357 -10.13 -29.07 29.74
CA TYR A 357 -10.58 -30.01 28.74
C TYR A 357 -10.13 -31.47 28.98
N ASN A 358 -9.42 -31.79 30.07
CA ASN A 358 -8.88 -33.13 30.41
C ASN A 358 -9.90 -34.28 30.52
N HIS A 359 -11.19 -33.98 30.31
CA HIS A 359 -12.25 -34.96 30.23
C HIS A 359 -12.47 -35.47 28.80
N LEU A 360 -11.83 -34.87 27.79
CA LEU A 360 -11.91 -35.31 26.40
C LEU A 360 -11.09 -36.60 26.22
N ASN A 361 -11.68 -37.57 25.54
CA ASN A 361 -11.02 -38.82 25.17
C ASN A 361 -10.28 -38.67 23.83
N ASP A 362 -9.39 -39.63 23.51
CA ASP A 362 -8.74 -39.67 22.20
C ASP A 362 -9.80 -39.69 21.08
N GLY A 363 -9.67 -38.75 20.15
CA GLY A 363 -10.61 -38.53 19.06
C GLY A 363 -11.81 -37.63 19.38
N GLU A 364 -11.96 -37.17 20.63
CA GLU A 364 -12.91 -36.10 20.99
C GLU A 364 -12.25 -34.73 20.82
N SER A 365 -13.03 -33.71 20.47
CA SER A 365 -12.54 -32.34 20.34
C SER A 365 -13.61 -31.30 20.65
N VAL A 366 -13.17 -30.11 21.04
CA VAL A 366 -14.02 -28.93 21.23
C VAL A 366 -13.51 -27.80 20.35
N SER A 367 -14.37 -27.21 19.52
CA SER A 367 -14.03 -26.01 18.77
C SER A 367 -14.24 -24.77 19.62
N LEU A 368 -13.25 -23.90 19.62
CA LEU A 368 -13.24 -22.62 20.32
C LEU A 368 -13.05 -21.49 19.30
N SER A 369 -13.60 -20.32 19.62
CA SER A 369 -13.41 -19.13 18.82
C SER A 369 -13.45 -17.87 19.67
N PHE A 370 -12.80 -16.81 19.19
CA PHE A 370 -12.99 -15.45 19.69
C PHE A 370 -12.96 -14.45 18.55
N GLN A 371 -13.56 -13.27 18.76
CA GLN A 371 -13.52 -12.17 17.79
C GLN A 371 -12.56 -11.09 18.28
N TYR A 372 -11.89 -10.44 17.34
CA TYR A 372 -11.07 -9.27 17.60
C TYR A 372 -11.42 -8.15 16.64
N ALA A 373 -11.17 -6.92 17.07
CA ALA A 373 -11.28 -5.72 16.25
C ALA A 373 -9.89 -5.14 16.00
N MET A 374 -9.55 -4.91 14.73
CA MET A 374 -8.44 -4.07 14.30
C MET A 374 -8.97 -2.64 14.13
N THR A 375 -8.34 -1.66 14.75
CA THR A 375 -8.73 -0.24 14.69
C THR A 375 -7.53 0.60 14.28
N ASP A 376 -7.70 1.45 13.28
CA ASP A 376 -6.68 2.41 12.84
C ASP A 376 -6.59 3.62 13.80
N ASN A 377 -5.61 4.50 13.58
CA ASN A 377 -5.44 5.73 14.39
C ASN A 377 -6.45 6.83 14.09
N ASN A 378 -7.31 6.67 13.09
CA ASN A 378 -8.37 7.59 12.72
C ASN A 378 -9.74 7.14 13.25
N GLY A 379 -9.81 5.93 13.82
CA GLY A 379 -10.96 5.36 14.50
C GLY A 379 -11.83 4.43 13.64
N ALA A 380 -11.46 4.12 12.39
CA ALA A 380 -12.17 3.08 11.65
C ALA A 380 -11.73 1.70 12.11
N SER A 381 -12.63 0.72 12.02
CA SER A 381 -12.41 -0.61 12.60
C SER A 381 -13.04 -1.71 11.78
N SER A 382 -12.36 -2.87 11.73
CA SER A 382 -12.85 -4.12 11.15
C SER A 382 -12.72 -5.26 12.17
N VAL A 383 -13.70 -6.15 12.17
CA VAL A 383 -13.79 -7.30 13.09
C VAL A 383 -13.56 -8.60 12.32
N ALA A 384 -12.81 -9.51 12.92
CA ALA A 384 -12.56 -10.85 12.40
C ALA A 384 -12.56 -11.91 13.53
N THR A 385 -12.61 -13.18 13.14
CA THR A 385 -12.73 -14.32 14.06
C THR A 385 -11.48 -15.19 14.03
N VAL A 386 -10.97 -15.57 15.20
CA VAL A 386 -9.98 -16.64 15.36
C VAL A 386 -10.70 -17.93 15.72
N SER A 387 -10.43 -19.02 15.00
CA SER A 387 -11.00 -20.35 15.26
C SER A 387 -9.93 -21.42 15.45
N PHE A 388 -10.11 -22.30 16.42
CA PHE A 388 -9.22 -23.43 16.70
C PHE A 388 -9.95 -24.58 17.41
N THR A 389 -9.30 -25.74 17.54
CA THR A 389 -9.85 -26.90 18.26
C THR A 389 -8.93 -27.32 19.41
N ILE A 390 -9.53 -27.82 20.48
CA ILE A 390 -8.83 -28.58 21.52
C ILE A 390 -9.08 -30.06 21.25
N ASP A 391 -8.02 -30.83 21.04
CA ASP A 391 -8.08 -32.27 20.80
C ASP A 391 -7.75 -33.04 22.08
N GLY A 392 -8.63 -33.98 22.45
CA GLY A 392 -8.41 -34.88 23.57
C GLY A 392 -7.35 -35.93 23.24
N LYS A 393 -6.52 -36.28 24.23
CA LYS A 393 -5.62 -37.42 24.20
C LYS A 393 -6.12 -38.59 25.02
N GLY A 394 -7.15 -38.37 25.83
CA GLY A 394 -7.75 -39.38 26.67
C GLY A 394 -6.84 -39.77 27.82
N THR A 395 -7.31 -39.55 29.04
CA THR A 395 -6.69 -40.20 30.19
C THR A 395 -7.02 -41.69 30.14
N ALA A 396 -6.01 -42.56 30.17
CA ALA A 396 -6.25 -44.00 30.31
C ALA A 396 -7.18 -44.27 31.51
N PRO A 397 -8.25 -45.08 31.37
CA PRO A 397 -9.19 -45.29 32.44
C PRO A 397 -8.49 -45.96 33.62
N VAL A 398 -8.62 -45.38 34.82
CA VAL A 398 -8.31 -46.10 36.07
C VAL A 398 -9.38 -47.17 36.25
N VAL A 399 -9.11 -48.37 35.73
CA VAL A 399 -9.95 -49.55 35.96
C VAL A 399 -9.67 -50.05 37.37
N THR A 400 -10.54 -49.76 38.33
CA THR A 400 -10.62 -50.56 39.57
C THR A 400 -11.27 -51.91 39.23
N PRO A 401 -10.54 -53.03 39.25
CA PRO A 401 -11.11 -54.33 38.89
C PRO A 401 -12.14 -54.77 39.94
N PRO A 402 -13.19 -55.52 39.55
CA PRO A 402 -14.07 -56.17 40.51
C PRO A 402 -13.28 -57.19 41.33
N VAL A 403 -13.38 -57.11 42.65
CA VAL A 403 -12.88 -58.15 43.56
C VAL A 403 -13.68 -59.43 43.28
N VAL A 404 -13.08 -60.34 42.52
CA VAL A 404 -13.47 -61.74 42.48
C VAL A 404 -12.58 -62.48 43.47
N THR A 405 -13.17 -62.95 44.56
CA THR A 405 -12.51 -63.85 45.51
C THR A 405 -12.20 -65.18 44.81
N PRO A 406 -10.93 -65.59 44.65
CA PRO A 406 -10.58 -66.92 44.18
C PRO A 406 -10.99 -67.97 45.21
N ALA A 407 -11.44 -69.14 44.75
CA ALA A 407 -11.78 -70.26 45.61
C ALA A 407 -10.61 -71.26 45.70
N ALA A 408 -10.04 -71.38 46.91
CA ALA A 408 -9.30 -72.50 47.49
C ALA A 408 -7.93 -72.94 46.86
N ASN A 409 -6.86 -72.37 47.42
CA ASN A 409 -5.48 -72.83 47.65
C ASN A 409 -4.87 -73.88 46.69
N ASP A 410 -4.12 -73.40 45.70
CA ASP A 410 -3.26 -74.22 44.84
C ASP A 410 -1.80 -74.31 45.36
N PHE A 411 -1.44 -73.50 46.37
CA PHE A 411 -0.15 -73.54 47.09
C PHE A 411 -0.30 -73.88 48.57
N ALA A 412 0.79 -74.36 49.18
CA ALA A 412 0.82 -74.70 50.60
C ALA A 412 1.25 -73.49 51.42
N ASP A 413 0.50 -73.13 52.47
CA ASP A 413 0.86 -72.07 53.42
C ASP A 413 2.30 -72.25 53.94
N TRP A 414 3.19 -71.30 53.65
CA TRP A 414 4.58 -71.37 54.09
C TRP A 414 4.79 -70.61 55.40
N ALA A 415 5.46 -71.26 56.36
CA ALA A 415 5.69 -70.70 57.70
C ALA A 415 6.76 -69.58 57.76
N GLN A 416 7.36 -69.17 56.63
CA GLN A 416 8.39 -68.13 56.54
C GLN A 416 8.24 -67.34 55.23
N GLU A 417 8.79 -66.13 55.20
CA GLU A 417 8.74 -65.19 54.06
C GLU A 417 9.50 -65.72 52.82
N ILE A 418 8.85 -65.61 51.66
CA ILE A 418 9.41 -65.83 50.32
C ILE A 418 10.05 -64.52 49.88
N SER A 419 11.37 -64.54 49.67
CA SER A 419 12.11 -63.35 49.23
C SER A 419 11.97 -63.09 47.74
N HIS A 420 11.80 -64.14 46.92
CA HIS A 420 11.58 -63.98 45.48
C HIS A 420 11.05 -65.26 44.83
N PHE A 421 10.43 -65.12 43.66
CA PHE A 421 10.16 -66.24 42.76
C PHE A 421 10.46 -65.89 41.31
N THR A 422 10.54 -66.90 40.45
CA THR A 422 10.78 -66.77 39.02
C THR A 422 9.74 -67.60 38.27
N LEU A 423 9.02 -66.96 37.35
CA LEU A 423 8.12 -67.59 36.40
C LEU A 423 8.88 -67.97 35.13
N VAL A 424 8.49 -69.08 34.52
CA VAL A 424 9.10 -69.59 33.28
C VAL A 424 7.97 -69.81 32.27
N PHE A 425 8.02 -69.11 31.15
CA PHE A 425 7.03 -69.17 30.07
C PHE A 425 7.60 -69.89 28.85
N ASP A 426 6.73 -70.62 28.15
CA ASP A 426 7.02 -71.16 26.81
C ASP A 426 6.88 -70.04 25.77
N THR A 427 7.68 -70.07 24.72
CA THR A 427 7.61 -69.10 23.62
C THR A 427 7.08 -69.74 22.32
N ASN A 428 6.16 -70.70 22.43
CA ASN A 428 5.56 -71.37 21.28
C ASN A 428 4.35 -70.62 20.69
N ALA A 429 4.06 -70.92 19.42
CA ALA A 429 3.23 -70.13 18.51
C ALA A 429 1.88 -69.63 19.10
N GLY A 430 1.82 -68.32 19.31
CA GLY A 430 0.74 -67.55 19.93
C GLY A 430 1.24 -66.14 20.28
N ASP A 431 2.54 -66.04 20.60
CA ASP A 431 3.30 -64.82 20.89
C ASP A 431 3.60 -63.96 19.64
N THR A 432 3.58 -62.63 19.79
CA THR A 432 3.68 -61.66 18.68
C THR A 432 5.10 -61.20 18.33
N GLU A 433 6.17 -61.65 19.00
CA GLU A 433 7.55 -61.41 18.53
C GLU A 433 8.52 -62.56 18.97
N ASP A 434 8.89 -63.47 18.06
CA ASP A 434 10.30 -63.52 17.60
C ASP A 434 10.44 -64.33 16.30
N SER A 435 11.08 -63.68 15.33
CA SER A 435 11.47 -64.25 14.05
C SER A 435 12.81 -64.99 14.19
N ALA A 436 12.81 -66.25 14.64
CA ALA A 436 13.63 -67.36 14.10
C ALA A 436 13.92 -68.49 15.11
N GLY A 437 13.01 -69.46 15.23
CA GLY A 437 13.35 -70.89 15.16
C GLY A 437 14.34 -71.53 16.15
N ASP A 438 14.57 -70.98 17.33
CA ASP A 438 15.14 -71.71 18.49
C ASP A 438 14.07 -71.69 19.61
N ASP A 439 13.74 -72.86 20.17
CA ASP A 439 12.76 -73.05 21.24
C ASP A 439 13.32 -72.58 22.59
N GLY A 440 13.19 -71.27 22.83
CA GLY A 440 13.61 -70.60 24.06
C GLY A 440 12.60 -70.69 25.20
N TYR A 441 13.01 -70.21 26.38
CA TYR A 441 12.14 -69.99 27.53
C TYR A 441 12.34 -68.56 28.03
N TYR A 442 11.25 -67.84 28.31
CA TYR A 442 11.29 -66.50 28.91
C TYR A 442 11.08 -66.60 30.42
N THR A 443 11.90 -65.92 31.22
CA THR A 443 11.78 -65.98 32.68
C THR A 443 11.65 -64.61 33.30
N VAL A 444 10.68 -64.46 34.21
CA VAL A 444 10.46 -63.20 34.93
C VAL A 444 10.65 -63.43 36.42
N LYS A 445 11.50 -62.62 37.04
CA LYS A 445 11.84 -62.72 38.46
C LYS A 445 11.21 -61.57 39.25
N PHE A 446 10.54 -61.94 40.33
CA PHE A 446 9.90 -61.02 41.27
C PHE A 446 10.57 -61.13 42.61
N ASP A 447 11.15 -60.03 43.08
CA ASP A 447 11.71 -59.91 44.43
C ASP A 447 10.71 -59.19 45.35
N PHE A 448 10.61 -59.65 46.59
CA PHE A 448 9.68 -59.16 47.62
C PHE A 448 10.44 -58.61 48.82
N ASP A 449 10.08 -57.42 49.30
CA ASP A 449 10.56 -56.87 50.58
C ASP A 449 9.44 -56.12 51.34
N PRO A 450 9.03 -56.57 52.55
CA PRO A 450 9.40 -57.85 53.16
C PRO A 450 8.78 -59.03 52.39
N GLY A 451 9.34 -60.23 52.56
CA GLY A 451 8.96 -61.36 51.73
C GLY A 451 7.52 -61.85 51.98
N VAL A 452 6.91 -62.45 50.97
CA VAL A 452 5.49 -62.87 51.00
C VAL A 452 5.32 -64.26 51.61
N THR A 453 4.29 -64.48 52.42
CA THR A 453 4.10 -65.77 53.12
C THR A 453 3.06 -66.68 52.47
N ASP A 454 2.24 -66.13 51.58
CA ASP A 454 1.19 -66.84 50.85
C ASP A 454 1.20 -66.40 49.38
N LEU A 455 1.66 -67.28 48.50
CA LEU A 455 1.78 -67.00 47.08
C LEU A 455 0.43 -67.08 46.34
N ASP A 456 -0.52 -67.89 46.81
CA ASP A 456 -1.87 -67.97 46.23
C ASP A 456 -2.54 -66.59 46.26
N SER A 457 -2.26 -65.82 47.31
CA SER A 457 -2.86 -64.50 47.51
C SER A 457 -2.40 -63.43 46.52
N ILE A 458 -1.27 -63.63 45.83
CA ILE A 458 -0.66 -62.61 44.96
C ILE A 458 -0.36 -63.07 43.53
N ILE A 459 -0.28 -64.38 43.26
CA ILE A 459 0.20 -64.88 41.96
C ILE A 459 -0.71 -64.48 40.80
N GLY A 460 -2.02 -64.40 41.04
CA GLY A 460 -2.99 -63.94 40.04
C GLY A 460 -2.80 -62.47 39.67
N ASP A 461 -2.55 -61.62 40.67
CA ASP A 461 -2.28 -60.19 40.45
C ASP A 461 -0.93 -59.97 39.75
N VAL A 462 0.08 -60.79 40.08
CA VAL A 462 1.38 -60.76 39.41
C VAL A 462 1.26 -61.15 37.95
N LEU A 463 0.53 -62.22 37.63
CA LEU A 463 0.35 -62.67 36.26
C LEU A 463 -0.47 -61.66 35.45
N ALA A 464 -1.53 -61.10 36.02
CA ALA A 464 -2.32 -60.05 35.38
C ALA A 464 -1.51 -58.77 35.14
N GLY A 465 -0.68 -58.38 36.11
CA GLY A 465 0.24 -57.25 35.97
C GLY A 465 1.28 -57.47 34.87
N LEU A 466 1.81 -58.69 34.76
CA LEU A 466 2.77 -59.05 33.74
C LEU A 466 2.15 -59.02 32.34
N ILE A 467 0.97 -59.61 32.14
CA ILE A 467 0.25 -59.60 30.85
C ILE A 467 -0.04 -58.17 30.36
N ALA A 468 -0.30 -57.25 31.28
CA ALA A 468 -0.63 -55.87 30.93
C ALA A 468 0.59 -55.02 30.57
N ASN A 469 1.80 -55.39 31.03
CA ASN A 469 2.96 -54.50 31.03
C ASN A 469 4.23 -55.09 30.42
N ASP A 470 4.30 -56.41 30.24
CA ASP A 470 5.40 -57.08 29.57
C ASP A 470 5.01 -57.37 28.12
N PRO A 471 5.72 -56.80 27.13
CA PRO A 471 5.37 -56.96 25.72
C PRO A 471 5.58 -58.38 25.19
N VAL A 472 6.21 -59.28 25.97
CA VAL A 472 6.51 -60.67 25.60
C VAL A 472 5.53 -61.66 26.25
N VAL A 473 4.77 -61.24 27.27
CA VAL A 473 3.82 -62.12 27.96
C VAL A 473 2.41 -61.62 27.72
N ASP A 474 1.60 -62.39 27.01
CA ASP A 474 0.19 -62.11 26.79
C ASP A 474 -0.73 -63.14 27.46
N ALA A 475 -2.04 -62.98 27.28
CA ALA A 475 -3.04 -63.86 27.89
C ALA A 475 -3.06 -65.28 27.31
N ASP A 476 -2.40 -65.50 26.17
CA ASP A 476 -2.32 -66.79 25.49
C ASP A 476 -0.96 -67.48 25.70
N THR A 477 -0.03 -66.86 26.43
CA THR A 477 1.31 -67.40 26.72
C THR A 477 1.27 -68.49 27.81
N ASP A 478 1.85 -69.66 27.52
CA ASP A 478 1.82 -70.81 28.44
C ASP A 478 2.86 -70.68 29.58
N LEU A 479 2.40 -70.75 30.83
CA LEU A 479 3.25 -70.76 32.02
C LEU A 479 3.73 -72.19 32.32
N LEU A 480 5.00 -72.47 32.07
CA LEU A 480 5.58 -73.80 32.21
C LEU A 480 5.98 -74.15 33.64
N GLY A 481 6.33 -73.16 34.45
CA GLY A 481 6.67 -73.43 35.84
C GLY A 481 7.10 -72.24 36.67
N LEU A 482 7.24 -72.52 37.97
CA LEU A 482 7.57 -71.56 39.02
C LEU A 482 8.76 -72.04 39.85
N VAL A 483 9.73 -71.16 40.07
CA VAL A 483 10.90 -71.38 40.94
C VAL A 483 10.86 -70.41 42.12
N ILE A 484 10.80 -70.93 43.35
CA ILE A 484 10.69 -70.11 44.57
C ILE A 484 12.02 -70.11 45.33
N LYS A 485 12.43 -68.95 45.86
CA LYS A 485 13.57 -68.85 46.79
C LYS A 485 13.17 -68.11 48.08
N GLY A 486 13.42 -68.79 49.19
CA GLY A 486 12.97 -68.40 50.53
C GLY A 486 12.27 -69.57 51.23
N GLY A 487 12.15 -69.54 52.56
CA GLY A 487 11.60 -70.64 53.34
C GLY A 487 12.50 -71.89 53.47
N LYS A 488 12.00 -72.96 54.08
CA LYS A 488 12.78 -74.14 54.54
C LYS A 488 13.15 -75.19 53.46
N GLN A 489 13.01 -74.90 52.16
CA GLN A 489 13.38 -75.84 51.10
C GLN A 489 14.26 -75.22 50.01
N ILE A 490 15.09 -76.07 49.41
CA ILE A 490 15.88 -75.79 48.22
C ILE A 490 14.94 -76.08 47.02
N THR A 491 14.87 -75.14 46.06
CA THR A 491 14.19 -75.18 44.75
C THR A 491 13.45 -76.49 44.40
N ASN A 492 12.12 -76.50 44.59
CA ASN A 492 11.24 -77.46 43.93
C ASN A 492 10.55 -76.78 42.74
N PHE A 493 10.37 -77.53 41.65
CA PHE A 493 9.66 -77.08 40.45
C PHE A 493 8.19 -77.48 40.56
N TYR A 494 7.29 -76.50 40.42
CA TYR A 494 5.86 -76.75 40.24
C TYR A 494 5.48 -76.27 38.84
N ALA A 495 4.89 -77.15 38.04
CA ALA A 495 4.26 -76.77 36.77
C ALA A 495 2.90 -76.17 37.10
N TYR A 496 2.67 -74.92 36.71
CA TYR A 496 1.35 -74.31 36.82
C TYR A 496 0.51 -74.85 35.64
N GLY A 497 -0.68 -75.40 35.92
CA GLY A 497 -1.64 -75.74 34.85
C GLY A 497 -2.23 -74.44 34.31
N ASP A 498 -2.41 -74.35 33.00
CA ASP A 498 -2.74 -73.13 32.26
C ASP A 498 -3.76 -72.19 32.93
N ASN A 499 -3.55 -70.88 32.74
CA ASN A 499 -4.58 -69.86 32.92
C ASN A 499 -5.00 -69.32 31.55
N ASN A 500 -4.92 -70.14 30.50
CA ASN A 500 -5.30 -69.71 29.18
C ASN A 500 -6.83 -69.74 29.09
N THR A 501 -7.41 -68.74 28.42
CA THR A 501 -8.86 -68.67 28.23
C THR A 501 -9.31 -69.40 26.95
N ASN A 502 -8.37 -70.08 26.27
CA ASN A 502 -8.55 -70.66 24.95
C ASN A 502 -9.05 -72.13 24.97
N GLY A 503 -8.94 -72.83 26.11
CA GLY A 503 -9.62 -74.11 26.35
C GLY A 503 -8.96 -75.35 25.75
N ASP A 504 -7.67 -75.28 25.41
CA ASP A 504 -6.88 -76.45 25.02
C ASP A 504 -6.40 -77.27 26.24
N LEU A 505 -5.95 -78.51 26.02
CA LEU A 505 -5.42 -79.36 27.11
C LEU A 505 -4.00 -78.89 27.48
N PRO A 506 -3.60 -78.95 28.77
CA PRO A 506 -2.28 -78.49 29.20
C PRO A 506 -1.18 -79.25 28.46
N ASP A 507 -0.18 -78.51 27.98
CA ASP A 507 0.93 -79.12 27.27
C ASP A 507 1.79 -79.95 28.22
N VAL A 508 2.16 -81.15 27.78
CA VAL A 508 2.93 -82.08 28.63
C VAL A 508 4.37 -81.63 28.67
N LEU A 509 4.83 -81.23 29.86
CA LEU A 509 6.25 -80.90 30.11
C LEU A 509 7.18 -81.93 29.46
N PRO A 510 8.16 -81.51 28.62
CA PRO A 510 9.10 -82.44 28.03
C PRO A 510 9.90 -83.15 29.12
N THR A 511 10.09 -84.46 28.98
CA THR A 511 10.60 -85.35 30.04
C THR A 511 12.03 -85.05 30.53
N ASP A 512 12.73 -84.09 29.91
CA ASP A 512 14.12 -83.74 30.20
C ASP A 512 14.33 -82.25 30.61
N VAL A 513 13.26 -81.49 30.86
CA VAL A 513 13.39 -80.11 31.37
C VAL A 513 13.60 -80.14 32.90
N GLY A 514 14.86 -80.28 33.30
CA GLY A 514 15.30 -80.02 34.66
C GLY A 514 16.33 -78.89 34.64
N PHE A 515 15.90 -77.64 34.87
CA PHE A 515 16.83 -76.51 34.93
C PHE A 515 17.63 -76.55 36.24
N TRP A 516 18.96 -76.62 36.17
CA TRP A 516 19.84 -76.45 37.32
C TRP A 516 20.44 -75.03 37.29
N LEU A 517 19.96 -74.13 38.13
CA LEU A 517 20.62 -72.84 38.38
C LEU A 517 21.79 -73.06 39.34
N ASN A 518 22.97 -73.37 38.79
CA ASN A 518 24.21 -73.33 39.57
C ASN A 518 24.65 -71.88 39.73
N GLY A 519 24.79 -71.42 40.97
CA GLY A 519 25.20 -70.05 41.28
C GLY A 519 26.52 -69.64 40.62
N THR A 520 26.46 -68.50 39.91
CA THR A 520 27.55 -67.60 39.48
C THR A 520 28.83 -68.24 38.96
N LYS A 521 29.05 -68.15 37.65
CA LYS A 521 30.39 -68.21 37.04
C LYS A 521 30.63 -66.95 36.21
N ASP A 522 31.75 -66.28 36.47
CA ASP A 522 32.16 -65.03 35.83
C ASP A 522 32.15 -65.12 34.30
N GLY A 523 31.47 -64.18 33.65
CA GLY A 523 31.74 -63.82 32.25
C GLY A 523 30.68 -64.17 31.19
N GLU A 524 29.52 -64.73 31.55
CA GLU A 524 28.38 -64.86 30.62
C GLU A 524 27.23 -63.94 31.06
N GLN A 525 26.85 -63.00 30.19
CA GLN A 525 25.60 -62.27 30.29
C GLN A 525 24.47 -63.17 29.79
N ASN A 526 23.52 -63.50 30.66
CA ASN A 526 22.20 -63.91 30.21
C ASN A 526 21.45 -62.67 29.68
N SER A 527 20.59 -62.89 28.69
CA SER A 527 19.57 -61.96 28.16
C SER A 527 18.77 -61.28 29.29
N PRO A 528 18.14 -60.11 29.04
CA PRO A 528 17.84 -59.13 30.08
C PRO A 528 16.87 -59.71 31.12
N ALA A 529 17.39 -60.03 32.30
CA ALA A 529 16.55 -60.24 33.45
C ALA A 529 15.95 -58.88 33.83
N ILE A 530 14.63 -58.74 33.72
CA ILE A 530 13.91 -57.63 34.32
C ILE A 530 13.78 -57.96 35.81
N ASP A 531 14.44 -57.19 36.66
CA ASP A 531 14.25 -57.25 38.11
C ASP A 531 13.01 -56.42 38.44
N VAL A 532 11.93 -57.11 38.84
CA VAL A 532 10.67 -56.50 39.21
C VAL A 532 10.51 -56.54 40.73
N VAL A 533 10.24 -55.39 41.36
CA VAL A 533 10.17 -55.27 42.82
C VAL A 533 8.73 -55.13 43.27
N TYR A 534 8.26 -56.01 44.15
CA TYR A 534 6.95 -55.88 44.77
C TYR A 534 7.07 -55.21 46.13
N ALA A 535 6.57 -53.98 46.22
CA ALA A 535 6.56 -53.18 47.44
C ALA A 535 5.19 -52.51 47.62
N ASP A 536 4.69 -52.43 48.85
CA ASP A 536 3.43 -51.74 49.19
C ASP A 536 2.19 -52.20 48.39
N GLY A 537 2.18 -53.43 47.90
CA GLY A 537 1.06 -53.99 47.12
C GLY A 537 1.13 -53.73 45.61
N PHE A 538 2.24 -53.18 45.10
CA PHE A 538 2.43 -52.82 43.69
C PHE A 538 3.71 -53.43 43.13
N ILE A 539 3.68 -53.73 41.82
CA ILE A 539 4.77 -54.29 41.02
C ILE A 539 5.47 -53.12 40.32
N TYR A 540 6.76 -52.91 40.60
CA TYR A 540 7.57 -51.80 40.06
C TYR A 540 8.67 -52.28 39.12
#